data_AF-A0A5A5RMA5-F1
#
_entry.id   AF-A0A5A5RMA5-F1
#
_cell.length_a   1.000
_cell.length_b   1.000
_cell.length_c   1.000
_cell.angle_alpha   90.00
_cell.angle_beta   90.00
_cell.angle_gamma   90.00
#
_symmetry.space_group_name_H-M   'P 1'
#
loop_
_entity.id
_entity.type
_entity.pdbx_description
1 polymer ?
#
loop_
_entity_poly.entity_id
_entity_poly.type
_entity_poly.pdbx_seq_one_letter_code
_entity_poly.pdbx_strand_id
1 'polypeptide(L)' 'MKTLSFKDIQFIIEALEALLKNYSDRIQQLEALENYEDEISDLSNDSLFLQELITDLQNQQTK' A
#
# COMPACT_ATOMS: atom_id res chain seq x y z
N MET A 1 3.48 25.74 0.16
CA MET A 1 2.94 24.38 -0.09
C MET A 1 1.57 24.30 0.54
N LYS A 2 0.58 23.77 -0.17
CA LYS A 2 -0.74 23.50 0.42
C LYS A 2 -0.59 22.27 1.32
N THR A 3 -0.90 22.42 2.60
CA THR A 3 -1.00 21.29 3.53
C THR A 3 -2.23 20.46 3.19
N LEU A 4 -2.09 19.13 3.22
CA LEU A 4 -3.22 18.21 3.05
C LEU A 4 -4.17 18.37 4.23
N SER A 5 -5.47 18.40 3.97
CA SER A 5 -6.48 18.36 5.02
C SER A 5 -6.63 16.94 5.58
N PHE A 6 -7.29 16.82 6.73
CA PHE A 6 -7.63 15.51 7.30
C PHE A 6 -8.36 14.61 6.30
N LYS A 7 -9.29 15.17 5.52
CA LYS A 7 -10.05 14.42 4.50
C LYS A 7 -9.18 13.99 3.33
N ASP A 8 -8.23 14.83 2.93
CA ASP A 8 -7.29 14.48 1.86
C ASP A 8 -6.41 13.30 2.31
N ILE A 9 -5.89 13.35 3.55
CA ILE A 9 -5.08 12.27 4.12
C ILE A 9 -5.89 10.97 4.25
N GLN A 10 -7.12 11.06 4.76
CA GLN A 10 -8.00 9.90 4.90
C GLN A 10 -8.29 9.24 3.55
N PHE A 11 -8.60 10.03 2.53
CA PHE A 11 -8.83 9.54 1.17
C PHE A 11 -7.59 8.82 0.61
N ILE A 12 -6.39 9.38 0.85
CA ILE A 12 -5.14 8.74 0.42
C ILE A 12 -4.95 7.40 1.13
N ILE A 13 -5.15 7.33 2.46
CA ILE A 13 -5.01 6.09 3.22
C ILE A 13 -5.96 5.00 2.65
N GLU A 14 -7.23 5.32 2.46
CA GLU A 14 -8.22 4.37 1.91
C GLU A 14 -7.83 3.86 0.51
N ALA A 15 -7.30 4.74 -0.33
CA ALA A 15 -6.81 4.36 -1.65
C ALA A 15 -5.58 3.43 -1.59
N LEU A 16 -4.66 3.69 -0.66
CA LEU A 16 -3.48 2.86 -0.44
C LEU A 16 -3.85 1.48 0.15
N GLU A 17 -4.80 1.43 1.08
CA GLU A 17 -5.32 0.18 1.63
C GLU A 17 -6.01 -0.68 0.54
N ALA A 18 -6.79 -0.05 -0.35
CA ALA A 18 -7.39 -0.74 -1.49
C ALA A 18 -6.32 -1.28 -2.46
N LEU A 19 -5.24 -0.52 -2.70
CA LEU A 19 -4.12 -0.97 -3.52
C LEU A 19 -3.38 -2.15 -2.90
N LEU A 20 -3.10 -2.09 -1.58
CA LEU A 20 -2.49 -3.18 -0.83
C LEU A 20 -3.32 -4.47 -0.93
N LYS A 21 -4.65 -4.36 -0.84
CA LYS A 21 -5.54 -5.51 -1.06
C LYS A 21 -5.36 -6.10 -2.46
N ASN A 22 -5.30 -5.26 -3.49
CA ASN A 22 -5.10 -5.72 -4.87
C ASN A 22 -3.73 -6.41 -5.04
N TYR A 23 -2.67 -5.90 -4.40
CA TYR A 23 -1.35 -6.54 -4.42
C TYR A 23 -1.38 -7.89 -3.72
N SER A 24 -2.04 -8.00 -2.57
CA SER A 24 -2.21 -9.28 -1.87
C SER A 24 -2.98 -10.30 -2.71
N ASP A 25 -4.10 -9.88 -3.33
CA ASP A 25 -4.90 -10.74 -4.22
C ASP A 25 -4.06 -11.19 -5.44
N ARG A 26 -3.21 -10.29 -5.98
CA ARG A 26 -2.31 -10.60 -7.10
C ARG A 26 -1.20 -11.57 -6.69
N ILE A 27 -0.56 -11.36 -5.54
CA ILE A 27 0.47 -12.28 -5.02
C ILE A 27 -0.11 -13.69 -4.88
N GLN A 28 -1.30 -13.83 -4.29
CA GLN A 28 -1.96 -15.15 -4.15
C GLN A 28 -2.22 -15.83 -5.50
N GLN A 29 -2.56 -15.06 -6.54
CA GLN A 29 -2.71 -15.59 -7.89
C GLN A 29 -1.38 -16.04 -8.49
N LEU A 30 -0.30 -15.31 -8.21
CA LEU A 30 1.05 -15.61 -8.70
C LEU A 30 1.69 -16.78 -7.97
N GLU A 31 1.47 -16.94 -6.67
CA GLU A 31 1.94 -18.08 -5.88
C GLU A 31 1.36 -19.42 -6.37
N ALA A 32 0.21 -19.38 -7.03
CA ALA A 32 -0.38 -20.55 -7.69
C ALA A 32 0.29 -20.91 -9.04
N LEU A 33 1.20 -20.07 -9.53
CA LEU A 33 1.88 -20.21 -10.81
C LEU A 33 3.38 -20.41 -10.59
N GLU A 34 4.02 -21.25 -11.41
CA GLU A 34 5.47 -21.42 -11.38
C GLU A 34 6.18 -20.24 -12.09
N ASN A 35 7.34 -19.82 -11.60
CA ASN A 35 8.24 -18.80 -12.18
C ASN A 35 7.81 -17.32 -12.07
N TYR A 36 7.10 -16.92 -11.01
CA TYR A 36 6.74 -15.51 -10.76
C TYR A 36 7.37 -14.94 -9.48
N GLU A 37 8.46 -15.54 -9.00
CA GLU A 37 9.15 -15.14 -7.75
C GLU A 37 9.60 -13.67 -7.77
N ASP A 38 10.07 -13.16 -8.91
CA ASP A 38 10.47 -11.76 -9.07
C ASP A 38 9.28 -10.80 -8.90
N GLU A 39 8.15 -11.06 -9.56
CA GLU A 39 6.94 -10.23 -9.46
C GLU A 39 6.34 -10.27 -8.05
N ILE A 40 6.38 -11.43 -7.38
CA ILE A 40 5.97 -11.57 -5.97
C ILE A 40 6.89 -10.74 -5.07
N SER A 41 8.19 -10.78 -5.30
CA SER A 41 9.17 -10.01 -4.51
C SER A 41 8.94 -8.51 -4.68
N ASP A 42 8.76 -8.03 -5.90
CA ASP A 42 8.48 -6.63 -6.20
C ASP A 42 7.19 -6.15 -5.51
N LEU A 43 6.08 -6.90 -5.66
CA LEU A 43 4.79 -6.56 -5.03
C LEU A 43 4.87 -6.60 -3.49
N SER A 44 5.66 -7.51 -2.94
CA SER A 44 5.88 -7.60 -1.48
C SER A 44 6.67 -6.40 -0.96
N ASN A 45 7.72 -5.98 -1.67
CA ASN A 45 8.52 -4.82 -1.31
C ASN A 45 7.71 -3.52 -1.41
N ASP A 46 6.94 -3.35 -2.48
CA ASP A 46 6.03 -2.22 -2.63
C ASP A 46 4.98 -2.20 -1.51
N SER A 47 4.46 -3.37 -1.12
CA SER A 47 3.50 -3.47 -0.02
C SER A 47 4.08 -2.99 1.31
N LEU A 48 5.34 -3.31 1.60
CA LEU A 48 6.03 -2.82 2.81
C LEU A 48 6.16 -1.29 2.79
N PHE A 49 6.61 -0.72 1.67
CA PHE A 49 6.70 0.73 1.51
C PHE A 49 5.34 1.42 1.70
N LEU A 50 4.27 0.89 1.12
CA LEU A 50 2.94 1.47 1.25
C LEU A 50 2.41 1.40 2.69
N GLN A 51 2.71 0.34 3.45
CA GLN A 51 2.34 0.23 4.86
C GLN A 51 3.07 1.27 5.72
N GLU A 52 4.36 1.50 5.46
CA GLU A 52 5.13 2.57 6.12
C GLU A 52 4.53 3.95 5.79
N LEU A 53 4.19 4.19 4.52
CA LEU A 53 3.57 5.45 4.10
C LEU A 53 2.20 5.69 4.78
N ILE A 54 1.36 4.66 4.89
CA ILE A 54 0.09 4.75 5.63
C ILE A 54 0.36 5.14 7.09
N THR A 55 1.35 4.50 7.72
CA THR A 55 1.73 4.80 9.11
C THR A 55 2.16 6.26 9.27
N ASP A 56 2.96 6.78 8.36
CA ASP A 56 3.39 8.18 8.35
C ASP A 56 2.22 9.16 8.14
N LEU A 57 1.26 8.81 7.29
CA LEU A 57 0.05 9.60 7.05
C LEU A 57 -0.87 9.62 8.28
N GLN A 58 -1.06 8.47 8.94
CA GLN A 58 -1.82 8.37 10.19
C GLN A 58 -1.17 9.20 11.31
N ASN A 59 0.16 9.17 11.40
CA ASN A 59 0.92 9.98 12.36
C ASN A 59 0.84 11.49 12.08
N GLN A 60 0.52 11.92 10.86
CA GLN A 60 0.24 13.32 10.53
C GLN A 60 -1.16 13.76 10.98
N GLN A 61 -2.11 12.83 11.13
CA GLN A 61 -3.46 13.13 11.61
C GLN A 61 -3.56 13.21 13.15
N THR A 62 -2.59 12.63 13.88
CA THR A 62 -2.56 12.61 15.35
C THR A 62 -1.69 13.70 15.99
N LYS A 63 -0.96 14.48 15.18
CA LYS A 63 -0.17 15.66 15.60
C LYS A 63 -1.01 16.94 15.55
#